data_AF-A0A258CQU4-F1
#
_entry.id   AF-A0A258CQU4-F1
#
_cell.length_a   1.000
_cell.length_b   1.000
_cell.length_c   1.000
_cell.angle_alpha   90.00
_cell.angle_beta   90.00
_cell.angle_gamma   90.00
#
_symmetry.space_group_name_H-M   'P 1'
#
loop_
_entity.id
_entity.type
_entity.pdbx_description
1 polymer ?
#
loop_
_entity_poly.entity_id
_entity_poly.type
_entity_poly.pdbx_seq_one_letter_code
_entity_poly.pdbx_strand_id
1 'polypeptide(L)'
;MPPKPVKPWTDVRDTLHGFVDGFPASLPDGRQLLLPIRVLPGDGAAAVASLIINQASFAVEDALAEAMAALVRPHAPEVIVGVPTLGIPLANNVARRLGHNRMVALGTSRKFWYRDDLSAPMSSITSPGQQKTIFLDPRSLPLLAGRRVAVVDDVISSGTSMAAVQTLLQGAGVEPAVIAAAMLQGDRWRAGLAPWHDRMVAPLASPRLARTAAGRWVASD
;
A
#
# COMPACT_ATOMS: atom_id res chain seq x y z
N MET A 1 18.30 6.27 12.86
CA MET A 1 18.74 6.39 11.46
C MET A 1 17.52 6.79 10.65
N PRO A 2 17.55 7.84 9.81
CA PRO A 2 16.40 8.18 8.98
C PRO A 2 16.01 6.97 8.12
N PRO A 3 14.71 6.73 7.87
CA PRO A 3 14.28 5.68 6.96
C PRO A 3 14.95 5.93 5.61
N LYS A 4 15.63 4.91 5.10
CA LYS A 4 16.23 5.00 3.77
C LYS A 4 15.10 5.24 2.76
N PRO A 5 15.25 6.17 1.81
CA PRO A 5 14.26 6.37 0.76
C PRO A 5 13.97 5.04 0.06
N VAL A 6 12.72 4.83 -0.32
CA VAL A 6 12.31 3.67 -1.12
C VAL A 6 13.19 3.61 -2.36
N LYS A 7 13.89 2.49 -2.55
CA LYS A 7 14.81 2.32 -3.68
C LYS A 7 13.99 2.50 -4.98
N PRO A 8 14.36 3.43 -5.86
CA PRO A 8 13.63 3.64 -7.10
C PRO A 8 13.67 2.37 -7.99
N TRP A 9 12.64 2.21 -8.82
CA TRP A 9 12.48 1.14 -9.82
C TRP A 9 13.54 1.13 -10.94
N THR A 10 14.56 1.98 -10.85
CA THR A 10 15.52 2.27 -11.91
C THR A 10 16.55 1.16 -12.18
N ASP A 11 16.54 0.07 -11.41
CA ASP A 11 17.51 -1.04 -11.52
C ASP A 11 16.98 -2.24 -12.35
N VAL A 12 15.85 -2.08 -13.06
CA VAL A 12 15.24 -3.15 -13.87
C VAL A 12 16.03 -3.31 -15.17
N ARG A 13 16.87 -4.35 -15.25
CA ARG A 13 17.85 -4.65 -16.32
C ARG A 13 17.27 -4.97 -17.71
N ASP A 14 16.03 -4.60 -18.01
CA ASP A 14 15.37 -4.89 -19.30
C ASP A 14 14.56 -3.71 -19.87
N THR A 15 15.07 -2.49 -19.69
CA THR A 15 14.50 -1.29 -20.33
C THR A 15 14.76 -1.22 -21.83
N LEU A 16 15.69 -2.03 -22.36
CA LEU A 16 16.10 -1.97 -23.78
C LEU A 16 15.05 -2.52 -24.74
N HIS A 17 14.25 -3.50 -24.32
CA HIS A 17 13.23 -4.11 -25.18
C HIS A 17 11.80 -3.86 -24.73
N GLY A 18 11.56 -3.46 -23.48
CA GLY A 18 10.22 -3.22 -22.95
C GLY A 18 9.44 -4.51 -22.66
N PHE A 19 8.46 -4.40 -21.76
CA PHE A 19 7.66 -5.48 -21.23
C PHE A 19 6.45 -5.81 -22.12
N VAL A 20 5.92 -7.03 -22.01
CA VAL A 20 4.74 -7.47 -22.77
C VAL A 20 3.56 -7.69 -21.81
N ASP A 21 3.58 -8.76 -21.03
CA ASP A 21 2.47 -9.13 -20.14
C ASP A 21 2.74 -8.88 -18.65
N GLY A 22 4.01 -8.70 -18.27
CA GLY A 22 4.41 -8.63 -16.87
C GLY A 22 5.59 -7.70 -16.61
N PHE A 23 5.60 -7.10 -15.42
CA PHE A 23 6.67 -6.27 -14.89
C PHE A 23 7.42 -7.04 -13.78
N PRO A 24 8.75 -7.24 -13.90
CA PRO A 24 9.52 -7.94 -12.86
C PRO A 24 9.84 -7.00 -11.70
N ALA A 25 9.06 -7.09 -10.62
CA ALA A 25 9.33 -6.35 -9.39
C ALA A 25 10.31 -7.14 -8.51
N SER A 26 11.33 -6.46 -7.98
CA SER A 26 12.39 -7.09 -7.17
C SER A 26 12.23 -6.76 -5.69
N LEU A 27 12.27 -7.78 -4.83
CA LEU A 27 12.40 -7.63 -3.38
C LEU A 27 13.82 -7.19 -3.01
N PRO A 28 14.04 -6.68 -1.77
CA PRO A 28 15.36 -6.26 -1.30
C PRO A 28 16.42 -7.36 -1.31
N ASP A 29 16.01 -8.63 -1.23
CA ASP A 29 16.89 -9.81 -1.25
C ASP A 29 17.18 -10.34 -2.67
N GLY A 30 16.68 -9.67 -3.71
CA GLY A 30 16.88 -10.04 -5.10
C GLY A 30 15.88 -11.06 -5.65
N ARG A 31 14.99 -11.63 -4.83
CA ARG A 31 13.86 -12.42 -5.34
C ARG A 31 12.96 -11.53 -6.19
N GLN A 32 12.33 -12.10 -7.21
CA GLN A 32 11.46 -11.36 -8.12
C GLN A 32 10.04 -11.90 -8.13
N LEU A 33 9.10 -10.97 -8.30
CA LEU A 33 7.69 -11.24 -8.56
C LEU A 33 7.33 -10.65 -9.92
N LEU A 34 6.87 -11.51 -10.84
CA LEU A 34 6.36 -11.05 -12.12
C LEU A 34 4.91 -10.56 -11.94
N LEU A 35 4.71 -9.25 -12.00
CA LEU A 35 3.42 -8.60 -11.80
C LEU A 35 2.70 -8.43 -13.13
N PRO A 36 1.44 -8.89 -13.30
CA PRO A 36 0.67 -8.65 -14.51
C PRO A 36 0.54 -7.17 -14.84
N ILE A 37 0.67 -6.81 -16.11
CA ILE A 37 0.45 -5.44 -16.58
C ILE A 37 -1.05 -5.23 -16.85
N ARG A 38 -1.63 -4.18 -16.27
CA ARG A 38 -3.02 -3.78 -16.51
C ARG A 38 -3.10 -2.42 -17.17
N VAL A 39 -3.71 -2.39 -18.35
CA VAL A 39 -4.02 -1.15 -19.07
C VAL A 39 -5.02 -0.33 -18.26
N LEU A 40 -4.71 0.95 -18.07
CA LEU A 40 -5.59 1.88 -17.38
C LEU A 40 -6.73 2.32 -18.31
N PRO A 41 -7.90 2.70 -17.75
CA PRO A 41 -8.95 3.34 -18.55
C PRO A 41 -8.42 4.57 -19.30
N GLY A 42 -8.83 4.74 -20.56
CA GLY A 42 -8.38 5.82 -21.43
C GLY A 42 -8.16 5.36 -22.86
N ASP A 43 -7.12 5.89 -23.50
CA ASP A 43 -6.72 5.61 -24.90
C ASP A 43 -5.89 4.34 -25.07
N GLY A 44 -5.64 3.60 -23.99
CA GLY A 44 -4.81 2.39 -24.00
C GLY A 44 -3.30 2.64 -24.04
N ALA A 45 -2.85 3.89 -23.87
CA ALA A 45 -1.43 4.24 -23.89
C ALA A 45 -0.74 4.08 -22.52
N ALA A 46 -1.50 3.92 -21.44
CA ALA A 46 -0.99 3.83 -20.08
C ALA A 46 -1.36 2.51 -19.38
N ALA A 47 -0.43 1.97 -18.60
CA ALA A 47 -0.64 0.78 -17.80
C ALA A 47 0.08 0.86 -16.44
N VAL A 48 -0.19 -0.11 -15.58
CA VAL A 48 0.44 -0.29 -14.27
C VAL A 48 0.72 -1.77 -13.99
N ALA A 49 1.74 -2.04 -13.17
CA ALA A 49 1.95 -3.38 -12.63
C ALA A 49 0.91 -3.67 -11.55
N SER A 50 0.20 -4.80 -11.63
CA SER A 50 -0.88 -5.14 -10.72
C SER A 50 -0.41 -6.14 -9.67
N LEU A 51 -0.51 -5.75 -8.40
CA LEU A 51 -0.38 -6.66 -7.26
C LEU A 51 -1.77 -6.83 -6.63
N ILE A 52 -2.25 -8.08 -6.54
CA ILE A 52 -3.56 -8.41 -5.95
C ILE A 52 -3.33 -9.51 -4.92
N ILE A 53 -3.33 -9.13 -3.64
CA ILE A 53 -2.86 -10.01 -2.55
C ILE A 53 -3.71 -11.27 -2.42
N ASN A 54 -5.04 -11.17 -2.53
CA ASN A 54 -5.92 -12.34 -2.42
C ASN A 54 -5.89 -13.28 -3.65
N GLN A 55 -5.11 -12.96 -4.68
CA GLN A 55 -4.82 -13.85 -5.81
C GLN A 55 -3.38 -14.39 -5.76
N ALA A 56 -2.54 -13.86 -4.87
CA ALA A 56 -1.18 -14.31 -4.68
C ALA A 56 -1.15 -15.63 -3.90
N SER A 57 -0.13 -16.45 -4.15
CA SER A 57 0.13 -17.62 -3.30
C SER A 57 0.54 -17.17 -1.90
N PHE A 58 0.32 -18.02 -0.89
CA PHE A 58 0.79 -17.74 0.47
C PHE A 58 2.31 -17.53 0.54
N ALA A 59 3.10 -18.22 -0.30
CA ALA A 59 4.54 -17.99 -0.38
C ALA A 59 4.90 -16.55 -0.79
N VAL A 60 4.11 -15.95 -1.68
CA VAL A 60 4.28 -14.55 -2.10
C VAL A 60 3.83 -13.60 -0.98
N GLU A 61 2.66 -13.85 -0.37
CA GLU A 61 2.19 -13.06 0.77
C GLU A 61 3.20 -13.08 1.95
N ASP A 62 3.73 -14.27 2.27
CA ASP A 62 4.69 -14.46 3.35
C ASP A 62 6.01 -13.73 3.09
N ALA A 63 6.51 -13.76 1.85
CA ALA A 63 7.72 -13.06 1.45
C ALA A 63 7.53 -11.53 1.50
N LEU A 64 6.37 -11.04 1.05
CA LEU A 64 6.02 -9.62 1.16
C LEU A 64 5.92 -9.18 2.62
N ALA A 65 5.21 -9.93 3.45
CA ALA A 65 5.03 -9.63 4.86
C ALA A 65 6.35 -9.69 5.65
N GLU A 66 7.25 -10.63 5.33
CA GLU A 66 8.60 -10.67 5.88
C GLU A 66 9.39 -9.40 5.56
N ALA A 67 9.41 -8.99 4.29
CA ALA A 67 10.12 -7.80 3.86
C ALA A 67 9.50 -6.52 4.45
N MET A 68 8.16 -6.42 4.51
CA MET A 68 7.45 -5.32 5.16
C MET A 68 7.74 -5.26 6.66
N ALA A 69 7.74 -6.40 7.36
CA ALA A 69 8.04 -6.44 8.79
C ALA A 69 9.47 -5.95 9.08
N ALA A 70 10.44 -6.29 8.22
CA ALA A 70 11.81 -5.78 8.34
C ALA A 70 11.88 -4.24 8.20
N LEU A 71 11.09 -3.65 7.29
CA LEU A 71 11.02 -2.20 7.09
C LEU A 71 10.26 -1.47 8.21
N VAL A 72 9.24 -2.11 8.77
CA VAL A 72 8.40 -1.54 9.83
C VAL A 72 9.06 -1.62 11.21
N ARG A 73 9.84 -2.68 11.49
CA ARG A 73 10.46 -2.95 12.79
C ARG A 73 11.27 -1.77 13.38
N PRO A 74 12.08 -1.01 12.62
CA PRO A 74 12.82 0.14 13.14
C PRO A 74 11.94 1.27 13.71
N HIS A 75 10.67 1.33 13.31
CA HIS A 75 9.71 2.31 13.82
C HIS A 75 9.04 1.86 15.14
N ALA A 76 9.38 0.66 15.62
CA ALA A 76 8.94 0.07 16.88
C ALA A 76 7.42 0.21 17.15
N PRO A 77 6.54 -0.15 16.19
CA PRO A 77 5.11 -0.03 16.39
C PRO A 77 4.64 -0.92 17.54
N GLU A 78 3.63 -0.45 18.26
CA GLU A 78 2.93 -1.20 19.30
C GLU A 78 1.64 -1.83 18.76
N VAL A 79 1.08 -1.25 17.69
CA VAL A 79 -0.14 -1.73 17.02
C VAL A 79 -0.02 -1.58 15.51
N ILE A 80 -0.48 -2.60 14.79
CA ILE A 80 -0.65 -2.57 13.33
C ILE A 80 -2.11 -2.27 13.00
N VAL A 81 -2.34 -1.29 12.13
CA VAL A 81 -3.64 -0.99 11.52
C VAL A 81 -3.64 -1.50 10.08
N GLY A 82 -4.58 -2.37 9.73
CA GLY A 82 -4.73 -2.90 8.37
C GLY A 82 -5.78 -2.13 7.57
N VAL A 83 -5.40 -1.70 6.37
CA VAL A 83 -6.29 -1.06 5.40
C VAL A 83 -7.05 -2.12 4.59
N PRO A 84 -8.40 -2.04 4.49
CA PRO A 84 -9.20 -2.98 3.75
C PRO A 84 -9.16 -2.75 2.23
N THR A 85 -9.38 -3.76 1.41
CA THR A 85 -9.56 -5.18 1.80
C THR A 85 -8.25 -5.95 1.72
N LEU A 86 -7.43 -5.65 0.71
CA LEU A 86 -6.25 -6.44 0.34
C LEU A 86 -5.04 -6.18 1.25
N GLY A 87 -5.01 -5.06 1.97
CA GLY A 87 -3.99 -4.80 3.00
C GLY A 87 -4.17 -5.62 4.28
N ILE A 88 -5.37 -6.16 4.56
CA ILE A 88 -5.67 -6.88 5.80
C ILE A 88 -4.85 -8.17 5.98
N PRO A 89 -4.72 -9.08 4.97
CA PRO A 89 -3.87 -10.27 5.09
C PRO A 89 -2.42 -9.92 5.43
N LEU A 90 -1.85 -8.94 4.73
CA LEU A 90 -0.50 -8.42 4.99
C LEU A 90 -0.37 -7.84 6.40
N ALA A 91 -1.34 -7.04 6.85
CA ALA A 91 -1.33 -6.44 8.18
C ALA A 91 -1.33 -7.50 9.29
N ASN A 92 -2.15 -8.54 9.15
CA ASN A 92 -2.19 -9.68 10.07
C ASN A 92 -0.84 -10.44 10.08
N ASN A 93 -0.26 -10.70 8.91
CA ASN A 93 1.01 -11.41 8.79
C ASN A 93 2.19 -10.60 9.37
N VAL A 94 2.28 -9.30 9.05
CA VAL A 94 3.25 -8.36 9.62
C VAL A 94 3.11 -8.29 11.14
N ALA A 95 1.89 -8.16 11.67
CA ALA A 95 1.66 -8.11 13.11
C ALA A 95 2.20 -9.36 13.83
N ARG A 96 1.96 -10.56 13.26
CA ARG A 96 2.48 -11.82 13.81
C ARG A 96 4.01 -11.88 13.80
N ARG A 97 4.66 -11.43 12.71
CA ARG A 97 6.13 -11.39 12.58
C ARG A 97 6.80 -10.37 13.52
N LEU A 98 6.05 -9.38 13.98
CA LEU A 98 6.48 -8.42 14.99
C LEU A 98 6.14 -8.87 16.43
N GLY A 99 5.51 -10.03 16.60
CA GLY A 99 5.15 -10.58 17.91
C GLY A 99 3.90 -9.94 18.53
N HIS A 100 3.08 -9.24 17.73
CA HIS A 100 1.82 -8.70 18.21
C HIS A 100 0.73 -9.78 18.22
N ASN A 101 -0.08 -9.77 19.28
CA ASN A 101 -1.19 -10.72 19.44
C ASN A 101 -2.40 -10.39 18.55
N ARG A 102 -2.47 -9.17 18.01
CA ARG A 102 -3.58 -8.70 17.17
C ARG A 102 -3.16 -7.55 16.27
N MET A 103 -3.97 -7.27 15.26
CA MET A 103 -4.01 -6.03 14.49
C MET A 103 -5.38 -5.36 14.65
N VAL A 104 -5.49 -4.08 14.31
CA VAL A 104 -6.75 -3.34 14.20
C VAL A 104 -7.11 -3.22 12.73
N ALA A 105 -8.28 -3.71 12.32
CA ALA A 105 -8.74 -3.59 10.94
C ALA A 105 -9.60 -2.33 10.76
N LEU A 106 -9.33 -1.56 9.72
CA LEU A 106 -10.29 -0.59 9.22
C LEU A 106 -11.34 -1.32 8.35
N GLY A 107 -12.51 -0.71 8.15
CA GLY A 107 -13.59 -1.32 7.38
C GLY A 107 -14.24 -0.35 6.40
N THR A 108 -14.81 -0.88 5.32
CA THR A 108 -15.55 -0.07 4.33
C THR A 108 -17.07 -0.22 4.42
N SER A 109 -17.55 -1.12 5.27
CA SER A 109 -18.98 -1.36 5.46
C SER A 109 -19.45 -0.69 6.75
N ARG A 110 -20.41 0.23 6.64
CA ARG A 110 -21.03 0.86 7.82
C ARG A 110 -21.68 -0.20 8.71
N LYS A 111 -21.46 -0.09 10.01
CA LYS A 111 -22.17 -0.82 11.06
C LYS A 111 -22.99 0.17 11.90
N PHE A 112 -24.08 -0.28 12.52
CA PHE A 112 -25.00 0.62 13.24
C PHE A 112 -24.33 1.32 14.44
N TRP A 113 -23.25 0.76 14.98
CA TRP A 113 -22.47 1.32 16.09
C TRP A 113 -21.30 2.20 15.64
N TYR A 114 -21.07 2.34 14.33
CA TYR A 114 -20.02 3.23 13.83
C TYR A 114 -20.46 4.68 13.91
N ARG A 115 -19.52 5.55 14.28
CA ARG A 115 -19.75 6.99 14.42
C ARG A 115 -19.17 7.72 13.22
N ASP A 116 -19.80 8.83 12.85
CA ASP A 116 -19.41 9.61 11.67
C ASP A 116 -18.05 10.31 11.87
N ASP A 117 -17.71 10.67 13.10
CA ASP A 117 -16.41 11.25 13.48
C ASP A 117 -15.24 10.25 13.36
N LEU A 118 -15.54 8.95 13.26
CA LEU A 118 -14.58 7.87 12.99
C LEU A 118 -14.77 7.30 11.58
N SER A 119 -14.99 8.19 10.62
CA SER A 119 -15.12 7.84 9.21
C SER A 119 -14.51 8.89 8.28
N ALA A 120 -14.14 8.47 7.07
CA ALA A 120 -13.72 9.39 6.01
C ALA A 120 -14.19 8.89 4.63
N PRO A 121 -14.59 9.78 3.71
CA PRO A 121 -14.89 9.40 2.34
C PRO A 121 -13.61 8.94 1.63
N MET A 122 -13.72 7.85 0.89
CA MET A 122 -12.64 7.20 0.16
C MET A 122 -13.05 6.99 -1.30
N SER A 123 -12.29 7.57 -2.23
CA SER A 123 -12.38 7.26 -3.65
C SER A 123 -11.22 6.35 -4.05
N SER A 124 -11.53 5.25 -4.76
CA SER A 124 -10.51 4.35 -5.31
C SER A 124 -10.37 4.60 -6.81
N ILE A 125 -9.14 4.58 -7.32
CA ILE A 125 -8.86 4.61 -8.76
C ILE A 125 -9.47 3.39 -9.46
N THR A 126 -9.45 2.22 -8.81
CA THR A 126 -9.89 0.95 -9.41
C THR A 126 -11.41 0.80 -9.45
N SER A 127 -12.18 1.76 -8.91
CA SER A 127 -13.65 1.74 -8.92
C SER A 127 -14.23 3.14 -9.15
N PRO A 128 -14.13 3.70 -10.36
CA PRO A 128 -14.74 4.99 -10.69
C PRO A 128 -16.25 4.98 -10.40
N GLY A 129 -16.75 5.97 -9.67
CA GLY A 129 -18.19 6.16 -9.42
C GLY A 129 -18.76 5.53 -8.13
N GLN A 130 -17.99 4.76 -7.37
CA GLN A 130 -18.39 4.31 -6.03
C GLN A 130 -17.65 5.10 -4.95
N GLN A 131 -18.33 6.05 -4.30
CA GLN A 131 -17.84 6.60 -3.04
C GLN A 131 -17.89 5.50 -1.99
N LYS A 132 -16.72 5.04 -1.55
CA LYS A 132 -16.58 4.18 -0.38
C LYS A 132 -16.36 5.09 0.83
N THR A 133 -16.65 4.60 2.01
CA THR A 133 -16.30 5.28 3.27
C THR A 133 -15.41 4.34 4.04
N ILE A 134 -14.28 4.84 4.54
CA ILE A 134 -13.42 4.08 5.46
C ILE A 134 -13.86 4.40 6.89
N PHE A 135 -13.89 3.39 7.74
CA PHE A 135 -14.37 3.48 9.12
C PHE A 135 -13.37 2.84 10.09
N LEU A 136 -13.33 3.40 11.30
CA LEU A 136 -12.70 2.80 12.48
C LEU A 136 -13.78 2.43 13.49
N ASP A 137 -13.74 1.20 14.00
CA ASP A 137 -14.64 0.79 15.08
C ASP A 137 -14.29 1.58 16.36
N PRO A 138 -15.25 2.29 17.00
CA PRO A 138 -15.00 3.00 18.25
C PRO A 138 -14.37 2.16 19.36
N ARG A 139 -14.65 0.84 19.42
CA ARG A 139 -14.07 -0.08 20.40
C ARG A 139 -12.58 -0.37 20.15
N SER A 140 -12.05 -0.01 19.00
CA SER A 140 -10.63 -0.11 18.70
C SER A 140 -9.84 1.09 19.20
N LEU A 141 -10.47 2.23 19.52
CA LEU A 141 -9.77 3.44 19.97
C LEU A 141 -8.86 3.22 21.19
N PRO A 142 -9.26 2.49 22.25
CA PRO A 142 -8.38 2.24 23.39
C PRO A 142 -7.12 1.44 23.03
N LEU A 143 -7.13 0.72 21.91
CA LEU A 143 -5.95 0.02 21.41
C LEU A 143 -4.97 0.96 20.73
N LEU A 144 -5.43 2.09 20.19
CA LEU A 144 -4.63 3.02 19.40
C LEU A 144 -4.15 4.24 20.21
N ALA A 145 -4.93 4.67 21.21
CA ALA A 145 -4.66 5.88 21.98
C ALA A 145 -3.26 5.85 22.63
N GLY A 146 -2.43 6.84 22.31
CA GLY A 146 -1.07 6.98 22.83
C GLY A 146 -0.08 5.91 22.37
N ARG A 147 -0.42 5.10 21.36
CA ARG A 147 0.43 4.02 20.84
C ARG A 147 1.15 4.43 19.57
N ARG A 148 2.35 3.87 19.37
CA ARG A 148 3.05 3.93 18.08
C ARG A 148 2.34 3.02 17.08
N VAL A 149 1.64 3.61 16.12
CA VAL A 149 0.85 2.88 15.12
C VAL A 149 1.63 2.74 13.82
N ALA A 150 1.64 1.54 13.24
CA ALA A 150 1.98 1.34 11.83
C ALA A 150 0.70 1.07 11.03
N VAL A 151 0.55 1.75 9.89
CA VAL A 151 -0.54 1.47 8.94
C VAL A 151 -0.01 0.57 7.83
N VAL A 152 -0.75 -0.48 7.49
CA VAL A 152 -0.38 -1.47 6.47
C VAL A 152 -1.45 -1.53 5.38
N ASP A 153 -1.03 -1.37 4.14
CA ASP A 153 -1.87 -1.50 2.93
C ASP A 153 -1.21 -2.43 1.90
N ASP A 154 -1.91 -2.76 0.81
CA ASP A 154 -1.34 -3.55 -0.28
C ASP A 154 -0.55 -2.68 -1.27
N VAL A 155 -1.20 -1.72 -1.93
CA VAL A 155 -0.58 -0.91 -2.98
C VAL A 155 -0.98 0.55 -2.83
N ILE A 156 0.00 1.44 -2.81
CA ILE A 156 -0.24 2.89 -2.83
C ILE A 156 0.17 3.44 -4.20
N SER A 157 -0.80 3.93 -4.97
CA SER A 157 -0.55 4.51 -6.29
C SER A 157 -0.76 6.03 -6.37
N SER A 158 -2.00 6.54 -6.34
CA SER A 158 -2.23 8.00 -6.26
C SER A 158 -2.22 8.54 -4.84
N GLY A 159 -2.24 7.67 -3.83
CA GLY A 159 -2.37 8.06 -2.44
C GLY A 159 -3.79 8.45 -2.00
N THR A 160 -4.78 8.49 -2.90
CA THR A 160 -6.14 8.95 -2.58
C THR A 160 -6.81 8.14 -1.46
N SER A 161 -6.70 6.82 -1.49
CA SER A 161 -7.25 5.96 -0.42
C SER A 161 -6.51 6.14 0.90
N MET A 162 -5.18 6.28 0.85
CA MET A 162 -4.37 6.52 2.04
C MET A 162 -4.62 7.91 2.64
N ALA A 163 -4.95 8.92 1.83
CA ALA A 163 -5.36 10.24 2.32
C ALA A 163 -6.70 10.17 3.08
N ALA A 164 -7.62 9.30 2.68
CA ALA A 164 -8.83 9.05 3.47
C ALA A 164 -8.51 8.38 4.81
N VAL A 165 -7.57 7.43 4.83
CA VAL A 165 -7.06 6.82 6.08
C VAL A 165 -6.39 7.88 6.96
N GLN A 166 -5.66 8.82 6.38
CA GLN A 166 -5.08 9.97 7.08
C GLN A 166 -6.14 10.79 7.80
N THR A 167 -7.16 11.25 7.07
CA THR A 167 -8.26 12.03 7.65
C THR A 167 -8.95 11.27 8.78
N LEU A 168 -9.20 9.97 8.58
CA LEU A 168 -9.80 9.10 9.60
C LEU A 168 -8.95 9.03 10.87
N LEU A 169 -7.65 8.73 10.74
CA LEU A 169 -6.77 8.57 11.90
C LEU A 169 -6.53 9.91 12.63
N GLN A 170 -6.44 11.02 11.89
CA GLN A 170 -6.38 12.36 12.47
C GLN A 170 -7.64 12.67 13.29
N GLY A 171 -8.83 12.36 12.78
CA GLY A 171 -10.09 12.49 13.52
C GLY A 171 -10.15 11.62 14.78
N ALA A 172 -9.45 10.48 14.76
CA ALA A 172 -9.30 9.59 15.92
C ALA A 172 -8.16 10.01 16.89
N GLY A 173 -7.43 11.10 16.61
CA GLY A 173 -6.27 11.53 17.41
C GLY A 173 -5.06 10.59 17.30
N VAL A 174 -4.92 9.88 16.19
CA VAL A 174 -3.86 8.89 15.93
C VAL A 174 -2.94 9.39 14.82
N GLU A 175 -1.64 9.43 15.10
CA GLU A 175 -0.60 9.74 14.11
C GLU A 175 0.26 8.51 13.83
N PRO A 176 0.32 8.00 12.58
CA PRO A 176 1.16 6.86 12.25
C PRO A 176 2.67 7.16 12.39
N ALA A 177 3.38 6.24 13.03
CA ALA A 177 4.85 6.24 13.09
C ALA A 177 5.48 5.77 11.77
N VAL A 178 4.76 4.94 11.00
CA VAL A 178 5.14 4.42 9.69
C VAL A 178 3.91 3.98 8.90
N ILE A 179 3.98 4.10 7.58
CA ILE A 179 3.00 3.58 6.64
C ILE A 179 3.71 2.61 5.71
N ALA A 180 3.29 1.36 5.73
CA ALA A 180 3.85 0.31 4.91
C ALA A 180 2.85 -0.12 3.84
N ALA A 181 3.32 -0.27 2.61
CA ALA A 181 2.60 -0.96 1.54
C ALA A 181 3.43 -2.13 1.05
N ALA A 182 2.80 -3.16 0.47
CA ALA A 182 3.55 -4.18 -0.26
C ALA A 182 4.23 -3.60 -1.51
N MET A 183 3.59 -2.62 -2.16
CA MET A 183 4.15 -1.92 -3.32
C MET A 183 3.80 -0.43 -3.36
N LEU A 184 4.78 0.42 -3.65
CA LEU A 184 4.52 1.80 -4.13
C LEU A 184 4.48 1.80 -5.66
N GLN A 185 3.47 2.43 -6.25
CA GLN A 185 3.20 2.38 -7.69
C GLN A 185 3.20 3.77 -8.33
N GLY A 186 4.28 4.09 -9.04
CA GLY A 186 4.58 5.42 -9.57
C GLY A 186 4.82 6.44 -8.45
N ASP A 187 4.85 7.73 -8.81
CA ASP A 187 5.18 8.80 -7.85
C ASP A 187 4.02 9.75 -7.53
N ARG A 188 2.83 9.52 -8.10
CA ARG A 188 1.66 10.40 -7.91
C ARG A 188 1.19 10.51 -6.46
N TRP A 189 1.40 9.49 -5.64
CA TRP A 189 1.06 9.51 -4.21
C TRP A 189 1.83 10.55 -3.40
N ARG A 190 3.03 10.95 -3.86
CA ARG A 190 3.91 11.85 -3.10
C ARG A 190 3.26 13.20 -2.83
N ALA A 191 2.59 13.77 -3.82
CA ALA A 191 1.96 15.08 -3.69
C ALA A 191 0.80 15.06 -2.68
N GLY A 192 -0.07 14.04 -2.75
CA GLY A 192 -1.23 13.91 -1.87
C GLY A 192 -0.89 13.49 -0.43
N LEU A 193 0.29 12.90 -0.22
CA LEU A 193 0.75 12.38 1.08
C LEU A 193 2.03 13.06 1.56
N ALA A 194 2.30 14.31 1.12
CA ALA A 194 3.52 15.04 1.45
C ALA A 194 3.86 15.04 2.97
N PRO A 195 2.92 15.21 3.91
CA PRO A 195 3.22 15.16 5.35
C PRO A 195 3.76 13.79 5.82
N TRP A 196 3.51 12.74 5.06
CA TRP A 196 3.80 11.36 5.42
C TRP A 196 4.88 10.72 4.56
N HIS A 197 5.36 11.41 3.53
CA HIS A 197 6.35 10.92 2.57
C HIS A 197 7.54 10.22 3.23
N ASP A 198 8.14 10.85 4.24
CA ASP A 198 9.33 10.34 4.93
C ASP A 198 9.03 9.16 5.87
N ARG A 199 7.76 8.77 6.02
CA ARG A 199 7.30 7.65 6.84
C ARG A 199 6.77 6.49 5.99
N MET A 200 6.85 6.59 4.67
CA MET A 200 6.36 5.56 3.76
C MET A 200 7.45 4.55 3.41
N VAL A 201 7.15 3.28 3.60
CA VAL A 201 8.06 2.17 3.30
C VAL A 201 7.36 1.11 2.45
N ALA A 202 8.08 0.50 1.53
CA ALA A 202 7.61 -0.66 0.79
C ALA A 202 8.79 -1.51 0.31
N PRO A 203 8.65 -2.85 0.26
CA PRO A 203 9.68 -3.72 -0.29
C PRO A 203 9.63 -3.77 -1.81
N LEU A 204 8.47 -3.54 -2.43
CA LEU A 204 8.32 -3.44 -3.88
C LEU A 204 8.00 -2.03 -4.31
N ALA A 205 8.34 -1.79 -5.57
CA ALA A 205 8.24 -0.51 -6.21
C ALA A 205 8.00 -0.81 -7.71
N SER A 206 7.02 -0.17 -8.35
CA SER A 206 6.81 -0.25 -9.80
C SER A 206 6.51 1.11 -10.43
N PRO A 207 6.98 1.40 -11.65
CA PRO A 207 6.67 2.65 -12.34
C PRO A 207 5.24 2.64 -12.90
N ARG A 208 4.81 3.78 -13.45
CA ARG A 208 3.77 3.76 -14.48
C ARG A 208 4.37 3.21 -15.77
N LEU A 209 3.53 2.73 -16.67
CA LEU A 209 3.97 2.15 -17.93
C LEU A 209 3.33 2.89 -19.09
N ALA A 210 4.14 3.20 -20.11
CA ALA A 210 3.68 3.79 -21.37
C ALA A 210 3.83 2.78 -22.51
N ARG A 211 2.88 2.80 -23.44
CA ARG A 211 2.89 1.93 -24.61
C ARG A 211 3.78 2.49 -25.71
N THR A 212 4.71 1.68 -26.19
CA THR A 212 5.59 2.02 -27.32
C THR A 212 4.90 1.77 -28.65
N ALA A 213 5.44 2.33 -29.75
CA ALA A 213 4.96 2.05 -31.10
C ALA A 213 5.03 0.56 -31.49
N ALA A 214 5.97 -0.19 -30.89
CA ALA A 214 6.10 -1.63 -31.06
C ALA A 214 5.08 -2.44 -30.21
N GLY A 215 4.15 -1.78 -29.51
CA GLY A 215 3.12 -2.40 -28.69
C GLY A 215 3.59 -2.93 -27.33
N ARG A 216 4.84 -2.64 -26.94
CA ARG A 216 5.44 -3.03 -25.65
C ARG A 216 5.31 -1.93 -24.61
N TRP A 217 5.45 -2.28 -23.34
CA TRP A 217 5.39 -1.37 -22.21
C TRP A 217 6.78 -0.96 -21.72
N VAL A 218 6.98 0.32 -21.50
CA VAL A 218 8.22 0.85 -20.90
C VAL A 218 7.88 1.67 -19.66
N ALA A 219 8.82 1.72 -18.71
CA ALA A 219 8.68 2.57 -17.55
C ALA A 219 8.43 4.03 -17.98
N SER A 220 7.46 4.66 -17.35
CA SER A 220 7.15 6.08 -17.49
C SER A 220 7.11 6.72 -16.11
N ASP A 221 7.47 7.99 -16.06
CA ASP A 221 7.35 8.83 -14.87
C ASP A 221 5.88 9.04 -14.44
#